data_AF-X0WJK3-F1
#
_entry.id   AF-X0WJK3-F1
#
_cell.length_a   1.000
_cell.length_b   1.000
_cell.length_c   1.000
_cell.angle_alpha   90.00
_cell.angle_beta   90.00
_cell.angle_gamma   90.00
#
_symmetry.space_group_name_H-M   'P 1'
#
loop_
_entity.id
_entity.type
_entity.pdbx_description
1 polymer ?
#
loop_
_entity_poly.entity_id
_entity_poly.type
_entity_poly.pdbx_seq_one_letter_code
_entity_poly.pdbx_strand_id
1 'polypeptide(L)' 'MKILVIGDSHIPRRAKNIPVQICDVLENNVLNGKFDYIFFTGDVVKAPRLMSYLKKITKNEVLIVLGNMDYYGGNQNAP' A
#
# COMPACT_ATOMS: atom_id res chain seq x y z
N MET A 1 19.62 -2.40 -0.79
CA MET A 1 18.39 -1.80 -1.35
C MET A 1 17.22 -2.71 -0.99
N LYS A 2 16.14 -2.17 -0.42
CA LYS A 2 14.97 -2.89 0.08
C LYS A 2 13.73 -2.36 -0.62
N ILE A 3 13.02 -3.22 -1.35
CA ILE A 3 11.86 -2.84 -2.15
C ILE A 3 10.65 -3.64 -1.67
N LEU A 4 9.51 -2.98 -1.50
CA LEU A 4 8.22 -3.64 -1.26
C LEU A 4 7.36 -3.56 -2.52
N VAL A 5 6.80 -4.70 -2.94
CA VAL A 5 5.82 -4.77 -4.03
C VAL A 5 4.56 -5.41 -3.47
N ILE A 6 3.46 -4.67 -3.49
CA ILE A 6 2.16 -5.08 -2.93
C ILE A 6 1.03 -4.50 -3.79
N GLY A 7 -0.21 -4.92 -3.54
CA GLY A 7 -1.34 -4.31 -4.22
C GLY A 7 -2.63 -5.06 -3.99
N ASP A 8 -3.65 -4.73 -4.78
CA ASP A 8 -4.93 -5.44 -4.84
C ASP A 8 -5.61 -5.64 -3.48
N SER A 9 -5.43 -4.66 -2.59
CA SER A 9 -5.96 -4.74 -1.23
C SER A 9 -7.48 -4.71 -1.20
N HIS A 10 -8.09 -3.99 -2.17
CA HIS A 10 -9.52 -3.71 -2.22
C HIS A 10 -10.13 -3.21 -0.89
N ILE A 11 -9.32 -2.62 -0.01
CA ILE A 11 -9.81 -2.10 1.28
C ILE A 11 -10.55 -0.77 1.01
N PRO A 12 -11.77 -0.58 1.57
CA PRO A 12 -12.49 -1.46 2.49
C PRO A 12 -13.56 -2.36 1.83
N ARG A 13 -13.68 -2.38 0.50
CA ARG A 13 -14.81 -3.02 -0.22
C ARG A 13 -14.78 -4.55 -0.20
N ARG A 14 -13.63 -5.18 -0.47
CA ARG A 14 -13.51 -6.66 -0.50
C ARG A 14 -12.73 -7.22 0.69
N ALA A 15 -11.90 -6.39 1.34
CA ALA A 15 -11.22 -6.72 2.57
C ALA A 15 -11.43 -5.60 3.60
N LYS A 16 -11.57 -5.98 4.88
CA LYS A 16 -11.68 -5.00 5.98
C LYS A 16 -10.32 -4.44 6.36
N ASN A 17 -9.31 -5.30 6.45
CA ASN A 17 -7.96 -4.99 6.91
C ASN A 17 -6.93 -5.91 6.23
N ILE A 18 -5.66 -5.54 6.34
CA ILE A 18 -4.54 -6.43 6.04
C ILE A 18 -4.43 -7.49 7.17
N PRO A 19 -4.19 -8.77 6.84
CA PRO A 19 -3.94 -9.81 7.84
C PRO A 19 -2.79 -9.44 8.79
N VAL A 20 -2.95 -9.75 10.09
CA VAL A 20 -1.96 -9.40 11.13
C VAL A 20 -0.57 -9.95 10.81
N GLN A 21 -0.50 -11.16 10.24
CA GLN A 21 0.75 -11.81 9.88
C GLN A 21 1.54 -11.02 8.83
N ILE A 22 0.86 -10.33 7.91
CA ILE A 22 1.51 -9.45 6.93
C ILE A 22 2.00 -8.18 7.63
N CYS A 23 1.21 -7.62 8.56
CA CYS A 23 1.65 -6.48 9.36
C CYS A 23 2.92 -6.80 10.15
N ASP A 24 2.98 -7.97 10.81
CA ASP A 24 4.15 -8.41 11.57
C ASP A 24 5.40 -8.52 10.68
N VAL A 25 5.25 -9.05 9.46
CA VAL A 25 6.36 -9.11 8.49
C VAL A 25 6.81 -7.71 8.08
N LEU A 26 5.89 -6.78 7.83
CA LEU A 26 6.23 -5.40 7.47
C LEU A 26 6.93 -4.68 8.61
N GLU A 27 6.43 -4.82 9.84
CA GLU A 27 7.02 -4.20 11.04
C GLU A 27 8.44 -4.73 11.31
N ASN A 28 8.64 -6.05 11.29
CA ASN A 28 9.96 -6.66 11.46
C ASN A 28 10.96 -6.21 10.38
N ASN A 29 10.49 -6.01 9.15
CA ASN A 29 11.33 -5.47 8.08
C ASN A 29 11.71 -4.02 8.33
N VAL A 30 10.80 -3.21 8.86
CA VAL A 30 11.00 -1.77 9.12
C VAL A 30 11.91 -1.53 10.34
N LEU A 31 11.93 -2.43 11.33
CA LEU A 31 12.90 -2.39 12.44
C LEU A 31 14.35 -2.39 11.93
N ASN A 32 14.61 -3.11 10.84
CA ASN A 32 15.91 -3.15 10.14
C ASN A 32 16.04 -2.05 9.07
N GLY A 33 15.37 -0.92 9.27
CA GLY A 33 15.34 0.22 8.36
C GLY A 33 14.19 0.19 7.35
N LYS A 34 13.73 1.38 6.98
CA LYS A 34 12.66 1.62 5.99
C LYS A 34 12.97 1.04 4.61
N PHE A 35 11.91 0.79 3.83
CA PHE A 35 12.02 0.43 2.42
C PHE A 35 12.55 1.61 1.60
N ASP A 36 13.42 1.35 0.64
CA ASP A 36 13.90 2.40 -0.27
C ASP A 36 12.80 2.80 -1.26
N TYR A 37 12.02 1.82 -1.75
CA TYR A 37 10.87 2.05 -2.63
C TYR A 37 9.70 1.13 -2.28
N ILE A 38 8.48 1.59 -2.53
CA ILE A 38 7.26 0.80 -2.47
C ILE A 38 6.51 0.96 -3.78
N PHE A 39 6.19 -0.15 -4.43
CA PHE A 39 5.38 -0.20 -5.64
C PHE A 39 4.02 -0.84 -5.32
N PHE A 40 2.94 -0.14 -5.65
CA PHE A 40 1.57 -0.58 -5.40
C PHE A 40 0.85 -0.84 -6.72
N THR A 41 0.33 -2.05 -6.93
CA THR A 41 -0.26 -2.46 -8.23
C THR A 41 -1.67 -1.95 -8.49
N GLY A 42 -2.15 -0.98 -7.70
CA GLY A 42 -3.52 -0.45 -7.77
C GLY A 42 -4.55 -1.24 -6.96
N ASP A 43 -5.81 -0.88 -7.18
CA ASP A 43 -7.01 -1.32 -6.47
C ASP A 43 -7.01 -0.95 -4.98
N VAL A 44 -6.49 0.25 -4.69
CA VAL A 44 -6.68 1.04 -3.46
C VAL A 44 -8.02 1.76 -3.51
N VAL A 45 -9.07 0.99 -3.23
CA VAL A 45 -10.45 1.45 -3.43
C VAL A 45 -10.87 2.65 -2.54
N LYS A 46 -10.26 2.83 -1.35
CA LYS A 46 -10.31 4.05 -0.48
C LYS A 46 -9.66 3.75 0.89
N ALA A 47 -8.32 3.69 0.97
CA ALA A 47 -7.62 3.26 2.18
C ALA A 47 -6.60 4.30 2.72
N PRO A 48 -7.05 5.46 3.24
CA PRO A 48 -6.14 6.52 3.70
C PRO A 48 -5.19 6.05 4.81
N ARG A 49 -5.66 5.15 5.69
CA ARG A 49 -4.83 4.56 6.76
C ARG A 49 -3.70 3.69 6.19
N LEU A 50 -4.01 2.86 5.18
CA LEU A 50 -3.00 2.04 4.52
C LEU A 50 -1.99 2.91 3.78
N MET A 51 -2.46 3.88 3.01
CA MET A 51 -1.58 4.80 2.27
C MET A 51 -0.68 5.61 3.19
N SER A 52 -1.21 6.12 4.31
CA SER A 52 -0.43 6.82 5.33
C SER A 52 0.63 5.91 5.95
N TYR A 53 0.30 4.66 6.23
CA TYR A 53 1.25 3.67 6.75
C TYR A 53 2.37 3.37 5.74
N LEU A 54 2.05 3.10 4.48
CA LEU A 54 3.04 2.84 3.43
C LEU A 54 4.01 4.03 3.26
N LYS A 55 3.48 5.27 3.27
CA LYS A 55 4.29 6.50 3.24
C LYS A 55 5.23 6.63 4.45
N LYS A 56 4.84 6.12 5.62
CA LYS A 56 5.70 6.17 6.82
C LYS A 56 6.87 5.17 6.76
N ILE A 57 6.67 4.01 6.15
CA ILE A 57 7.64 2.92 6.12
C ILE A 57 8.57 2.93 4.90
N THR A 58 8.35 3.83 3.95
CA THR A 58 9.28 4.12 2.83
C THR A 58 10.21 5.28 3.17
N LYS A 59 11.40 5.29 2.56
CA LYS A 59 12.35 6.40 2.58
C LYS A 59 12.02 7.44 1.50
N ASN A 60 11.61 6.96 0.32
CA ASN A 60 11.26 7.78 -0.84
C ASN A 60 9.74 7.80 -1.02
N GLU A 61 9.27 7.81 -2.25
CA GLU A 61 7.84 7.81 -2.57
C GLU A 61 7.23 6.40 -2.59
N VAL A 62 5.91 6.35 -2.43
CA VAL A 62 5.10 5.17 -2.75
C VAL A 62 4.60 5.38 -4.16
N LEU A 63 4.99 4.51 -5.08
CA LEU A 63 4.59 4.58 -6.49
C LEU A 63 3.38 3.69 -6.69
N ILE A 64 2.29 4.25 -7.21
CA ILE A 64 1.01 3.57 -7.33
C ILE A 64 0.56 3.65 -8.78
N VAL A 65 0.08 2.54 -9.33
CA VAL A 65 -0.62 2.55 -10.62
C VAL A 65 -2.12 2.50 -10.40
N LEU A 66 -2.90 3.07 -11.32
CA LEU A 66 -4.35 3.03 -11.29
C LEU A 66 -4.86 1.63 -11.66
N GLY A 67 -5.46 0.94 -10.68
CA GLY A 67 -6.20 -0.30 -10.89
C GLY A 67 -7.60 -0.06 -11.45
N ASN A 68 -8.27 -1.11 -11.94
CA ASN A 68 -9.61 -0.95 -12.51
C ASN A 68 -10.64 -0.56 -11.44
N MET A 69 -10.53 -1.06 -10.22
CA MET A 69 -11.42 -0.71 -9.11
C MET A 69 -11.12 0.68 -8.54
N ASP A 70 -9.91 1.21 -8.72
CA ASP A 70 -9.60 2.61 -8.43
C ASP A 70 -10.35 3.55 -9.37
N TYR A 71 -10.33 3.21 -10.67
CA TYR A 71 -11.00 3.96 -11.71
C TYR A 71 -12.52 4.07 -11.48
N TYR A 72 -13.17 2.93 -11.19
CA TYR A 72 -14.61 2.88 -10.90
C TYR A 72 -14.96 3.33 -9.46
N GLY A 73 -13.99 3.37 -8.55
CA GLY A 73 -14.15 3.81 -7.16
C GLY A 73 -14.13 5.32 -6.95
N GLY A 74 -13.90 6.09 -8.02
CA GLY A 74 -13.75 7.55 -7.99
C GLY A 74 -12.35 7.99 -7.55
N ASN A 75 -11.34 7.13 -7.70
CA ASN A 75 -9.95 7.40 -7.33
C ASN A 75 -9.08 7.68 -8.57
N GLN A 76 -9.68 8.21 -9.64
CA GLN A 76 -9.06 8.44 -10.96
C GLN A 76 -7.84 9.36 -10.93
N ASN A 77 -7.72 10.19 -9.88
CA ASN A 77 -6.61 11.12 -9.67
C ASN A 77 -5.75 10.72 -8.45
N ALA A 78 -5.78 9.45 -8.03
CA ALA A 78 -4.90 8.99 -6.97
C ALA A 78 -3.44 9.23 -7.39
N PRO A 79 -2.62 9.87 -6.54
CA PRO A 79 -1.24 10.18 -6.86
C PRO A 79 -0.39 8.93 -7.02
#